data_AF-A0A376MJR3-F1
#
_entry.id   AF-A0A376MJR3-F1
#
_cell.length_a   1.000
_cell.length_b   1.000
_cell.length_c   1.000
_cell.angle_alpha   90.00
_cell.angle_beta   90.00
_cell.angle_gamma   90.00
#
_symmetry.space_group_name_H-M   'P 1'
#
loop_
_entity.id
_entity.type
_entity.pdbx_description
1 polymer ?
#
loop_
_entity_poly.entity_id
_entity_poly.type
_entity_poly.pdbx_seq_one_letter_code
_entity_poly.pdbx_strand_id
1 'polypeptide(L)'
;MLPARLPNILLNGTTGIAVGMATDIPPHNLREVAQAAIALIDQPKTTLDQLLDIVQGPDYPTEAEIITSRAEIRKIYENGRGSVRMRAVWKKEDGAVVISALPHQVSGARVLEQIAAQMRNKKLPMVDDLRDESDHENPTRLVIVRVPTAWIWIR
;
A
#
# COMPACT_ATOMS: atom_id res chain seq x y z
N MET A 1 -31.50 5.87 -0.13
CA MET A 1 -30.51 5.25 -1.03
C MET A 1 -30.35 6.11 -2.27
N LEU A 2 -29.14 6.20 -2.83
CA LEU A 2 -28.91 6.78 -4.15
C LEU A 2 -28.85 5.64 -5.18
N PRO A 3 -29.39 5.80 -6.40
CA PRO A 3 -29.36 4.77 -7.44
C PRO A 3 -27.95 4.64 -8.04
N ALA A 4 -27.06 3.94 -7.34
CA ALA A 4 -25.70 3.69 -7.77
C ALA A 4 -25.68 2.70 -8.94
N ARG A 5 -25.06 3.09 -10.07
CA ARG A 5 -24.89 2.21 -11.25
C ARG A 5 -23.75 1.20 -11.09
N LEU A 6 -22.84 1.46 -10.16
CA LEU A 6 -21.69 0.62 -9.83
C LEU A 6 -21.62 0.41 -8.32
N PRO A 7 -21.03 -0.70 -7.84
CA PRO A 7 -20.96 -1.04 -6.42
C PRO A 7 -19.95 -0.16 -5.68
N ASN A 8 -20.35 1.09 -5.40
CA ASN A 8 -19.50 2.12 -4.80
C ASN A 8 -18.90 1.73 -3.45
N ILE A 9 -19.55 0.81 -2.73
CA ILE A 9 -19.06 0.28 -1.45
C ILE A 9 -17.69 -0.42 -1.58
N LEU A 10 -17.44 -1.12 -2.69
CA LEU A 10 -16.15 -1.76 -2.95
C LEU A 10 -15.18 -0.80 -3.64
N LEU A 11 -15.69 0.09 -4.49
CA LEU A 11 -14.85 1.01 -5.26
C LEU A 11 -14.10 2.00 -4.35
N ASN A 12 -14.84 2.74 -3.53
CA ASN A 12 -14.24 3.74 -2.66
C ASN A 12 -13.79 3.16 -1.32
N GLY A 13 -14.35 2.02 -0.93
CA GLY A 13 -14.22 1.52 0.43
C GLY A 13 -14.96 2.41 1.45
N THR A 14 -14.94 1.99 2.70
CA THR A 14 -15.43 2.80 3.82
C THR A 14 -14.77 2.36 5.11
N THR A 15 -14.40 3.33 5.93
CA THR A 15 -13.87 3.12 7.27
C THR A 15 -14.83 3.75 8.26
N GLY A 16 -15.32 2.98 9.23
CA GLY A 16 -16.28 3.45 10.21
C GLY A 16 -16.12 2.74 11.54
N ILE A 17 -16.25 3.51 12.63
CA ILE A 17 -16.24 2.98 13.99
C ILE A 17 -17.58 3.32 14.63
N ALA A 18 -18.27 2.31 15.12
CA ALA A 18 -19.49 2.43 15.90
C ALA A 18 -19.32 1.76 17.27
N VAL A 19 -20.32 1.87 18.14
CA VAL A 19 -20.25 1.33 19.50
C VAL A 19 -20.18 -0.20 19.45
N GLY A 20 -19.02 -0.77 19.76
CA GLY A 20 -18.79 -2.21 19.78
C GLY A 20 -18.48 -2.87 18.42
N MET A 21 -18.41 -2.09 17.32
CA MET A 21 -18.10 -2.62 15.99
C MET A 21 -17.29 -1.63 15.15
N ALA A 22 -16.41 -2.15 14.30
CA ALA A 22 -15.68 -1.39 13.31
C ALA A 22 -15.88 -2.02 11.94
N THR A 23 -15.93 -1.19 10.91
CA THR A 23 -15.99 -1.59 9.51
C THR A 23 -14.81 -0.94 8.79
N ASP A 24 -14.04 -1.76 8.10
CA ASP A 24 -12.92 -1.30 7.27
C ASP A 24 -13.00 -2.08 5.96
N ILE A 25 -13.42 -1.39 4.90
CA ILE A 25 -13.54 -1.91 3.55
C ILE A 25 -12.52 -1.17 2.69
N PRO A 26 -11.53 -1.88 2.11
CA PRO A 26 -10.55 -1.23 1.26
C PRO A 26 -11.13 -0.87 -0.12
N PRO A 27 -10.54 0.11 -0.82
CA PRO A 27 -10.91 0.45 -2.19
C PRO A 27 -10.51 -0.65 -3.18
N HIS A 28 -11.20 -0.72 -4.31
CA HIS A 28 -10.97 -1.71 -5.37
C HIS A 28 -11.08 -1.08 -6.75
N ASN A 29 -10.43 -1.73 -7.72
CA ASN A 29 -10.42 -1.22 -9.08
C ASN A 29 -11.80 -1.29 -9.72
N LEU A 30 -12.21 -0.20 -10.38
CA LEU A 30 -13.51 -0.11 -11.04
C LEU A 30 -13.70 -1.16 -12.14
N ARG A 31 -12.68 -1.38 -12.97
CA ARG A 31 -12.80 -2.31 -14.11
C ARG A 31 -12.89 -3.74 -13.64
N GLU A 32 -12.07 -4.12 -12.65
CA GLU A 32 -12.07 -5.47 -12.08
C GLU A 32 -13.42 -5.77 -11.42
N VAL A 33 -13.94 -4.86 -10.59
CA VAL A 33 -15.22 -5.08 -9.90
C VAL A 33 -16.40 -5.06 -10.89
N ALA A 34 -16.38 -4.20 -11.91
CA ALA A 34 -17.41 -4.20 -12.94
C ALA A 34 -17.41 -5.51 -13.75
N GLN A 35 -16.23 -6.03 -14.11
CA GLN A 35 -16.11 -7.32 -14.80
C GLN A 35 -16.57 -8.48 -13.92
N ALA A 36 -16.22 -8.48 -12.63
CA ALA A 36 -16.67 -9.49 -11.69
C ALA A 36 -18.21 -9.47 -11.52
N ALA A 37 -18.82 -8.29 -11.51
CA ALA A 37 -20.28 -8.15 -11.46
C ALA A 37 -20.95 -8.70 -12.73
N ILE A 38 -20.39 -8.43 -13.91
CA ILE A 38 -20.87 -9.00 -15.19
C ILE A 38 -20.74 -10.53 -15.18
N ALA A 39 -19.59 -11.06 -14.74
CA ALA A 39 -19.37 -12.51 -14.63
C ALA A 39 -20.40 -13.19 -13.71
N LEU A 40 -20.78 -12.55 -12.61
CA LEU A 40 -21.83 -13.05 -11.71
C LEU A 40 -23.24 -13.00 -12.32
N ILE A 41 -23.52 -12.02 -13.19
CA ILE A 41 -24.80 -11.95 -13.91
C ILE A 41 -24.88 -13.09 -14.93
N ASP A 42 -23.81 -13.30 -15.71
CA ASP A 42 -23.77 -14.34 -16.74
C ASP A 42 -23.73 -15.75 -16.12
N GLN A 43 -23.00 -15.92 -15.02
CA GLN A 43 -22.82 -17.19 -14.33
C GLN A 43 -23.01 -17.01 -12.81
N PRO A 44 -24.25 -17.14 -12.30
CA PRO A 44 -24.54 -16.95 -10.87
C PRO A 44 -23.87 -17.95 -9.93
N LYS A 45 -23.34 -19.07 -10.46
CA LYS A 45 -22.62 -20.10 -9.71
C LYS A 45 -21.10 -19.89 -9.70
N THR A 46 -20.62 -18.74 -10.17
CA THR A 46 -19.20 -18.38 -10.16
C THR A 46 -18.63 -18.49 -8.74
N THR A 47 -17.51 -19.19 -8.60
CA THR A 47 -16.88 -19.40 -7.29
C THR A 47 -16.04 -18.19 -6.87
N LEU A 48 -15.71 -18.09 -5.58
CA LEU A 48 -14.83 -17.03 -5.09
C LEU A 48 -13.47 -17.05 -5.82
N ASP A 49 -12.92 -18.24 -6.09
CA ASP A 49 -11.65 -18.38 -6.82
C ASP A 49 -11.70 -17.74 -8.21
N GLN A 50 -12.79 -17.98 -8.94
CA GLN A 50 -13.01 -17.38 -10.26
C GLN A 50 -13.18 -15.85 -10.19
N LEU A 51 -13.79 -15.34 -9.12
CA LEU A 51 -13.89 -13.90 -8.91
C LEU A 51 -12.54 -13.27 -8.58
N LEU A 52 -11.67 -13.97 -7.85
CA LEU A 52 -10.33 -13.49 -7.50
C LEU A 52 -9.33 -13.58 -8.66
N ASP A 53 -9.65 -14.35 -9.70
CA ASP A 53 -8.93 -14.28 -10.98
C ASP A 53 -9.22 -12.97 -11.73
N ILE A 54 -10.38 -12.35 -11.49
CA ILE A 54 -10.78 -11.06 -12.06
C ILE A 54 -10.38 -9.89 -11.14
N VAL A 55 -10.69 -10.01 -9.84
CA VAL A 55 -10.40 -9.01 -8.81
C VAL A 55 -9.14 -9.42 -8.07
N GLN A 56 -8.03 -8.77 -8.39
CA GLN A 56 -6.73 -9.15 -7.87
C GLN A 56 -6.59 -8.88 -6.37
N GLY A 57 -7.32 -7.89 -5.87
CA GLY A 57 -7.31 -7.47 -4.48
C GLY A 57 -7.72 -6.01 -4.32
N PRO A 58 -7.37 -5.41 -3.17
CA PRO A 58 -7.50 -3.98 -2.96
C PRO A 58 -6.68 -3.16 -3.97
N ASP A 59 -7.23 -2.02 -4.39
CA ASP A 59 -6.59 -1.05 -5.26
C ASP A 59 -6.57 0.31 -4.55
N TYR A 60 -5.48 0.59 -3.85
CA TYR A 60 -5.32 1.84 -3.11
C TYR A 60 -4.89 2.97 -4.07
N PRO A 61 -5.25 4.23 -3.79
CA PRO A 61 -4.83 5.38 -4.59
C PRO A 61 -3.35 5.75 -4.30
N THR A 62 -2.44 4.80 -4.52
CA THR A 62 -0.99 4.93 -4.42
C THR A 62 -0.33 3.87 -5.29
N GLU A 63 0.88 4.14 -5.75
CA GLU A 63 1.70 3.18 -6.50
C GLU A 63 2.44 2.19 -5.58
N ALA A 64 2.23 2.26 -4.26
CA ALA A 64 2.84 1.35 -3.32
C ALA A 64 2.36 -0.10 -3.51
N GLU A 65 3.29 -1.04 -3.35
CA GLU A 65 3.03 -2.46 -3.56
C GLU A 65 2.26 -3.07 -2.39
N ILE A 66 1.26 -3.90 -2.70
CA ILE A 66 0.66 -4.82 -1.73
C ILE A 66 1.53 -6.07 -1.65
N ILE A 67 2.07 -6.36 -0.48
CA ILE A 67 2.98 -7.49 -0.24
C ILE A 67 2.27 -8.72 0.33
N THR A 68 0.98 -8.61 0.63
CA THR A 68 0.18 -9.74 1.11
C THR A 68 0.03 -10.78 0.00
N SER A 69 0.21 -12.05 0.33
CA SER A 69 0.14 -13.12 -0.65
C SER A 69 -1.28 -13.29 -1.21
N ARG A 70 -1.43 -13.75 -2.47
CA ARG A 70 -2.76 -14.04 -3.04
C ARG A 70 -3.55 -15.06 -2.21
N ALA A 71 -2.87 -16.04 -1.61
CA ALA A 71 -3.50 -17.03 -0.74
C ALA A 71 -4.08 -16.40 0.55
N GLU A 72 -3.41 -15.40 1.12
CA GLU A 72 -3.93 -14.64 2.26
C GLU A 72 -5.07 -13.72 1.83
N ILE A 73 -4.94 -13.04 0.70
CA ILE A 73 -6.00 -12.18 0.13
C ILE A 73 -7.28 -13.00 -0.07
N ARG A 74 -7.18 -14.21 -0.65
CA ARG A 74 -8.30 -15.15 -0.78
C ARG A 74 -8.98 -15.41 0.57
N LYS A 75 -8.20 -15.73 1.61
CA LYS A 75 -8.74 -15.98 2.96
C LYS A 75 -9.43 -14.74 3.53
N ILE A 76 -8.95 -13.54 3.23
CA ILE A 76 -9.58 -12.29 3.67
C ILE A 76 -10.96 -12.16 3.05
N TYR A 77 -11.09 -12.37 1.73
CA TYR A 77 -12.38 -12.30 1.04
C TYR A 77 -13.33 -13.43 1.44
N GLU A 78 -12.82 -14.63 1.73
CA GLU A 78 -13.63 -15.76 2.19
C GLU A 78 -14.18 -15.55 3.61
N ASN A 79 -13.35 -15.03 4.51
CA ASN A 79 -13.75 -14.82 5.91
C ASN A 79 -14.38 -13.44 6.17
N GLY A 80 -14.29 -12.51 5.22
CA GLY A 80 -14.72 -11.11 5.35
C GLY A 80 -13.90 -10.28 6.33
N ARG A 81 -12.76 -10.79 6.82
CA ARG A 81 -11.89 -10.12 7.80
C ARG A 81 -10.44 -10.52 7.62
N GLY A 82 -9.54 -9.58 7.88
CA GLY A 82 -8.10 -9.81 7.94
C GLY A 82 -7.32 -8.51 7.75
N SER A 83 -6.05 -8.63 7.36
CA SER A 83 -5.16 -7.48 7.22
C SER A 83 -4.35 -7.59 5.94
N VAL A 84 -4.36 -6.51 5.17
CA VAL A 84 -3.53 -6.33 3.97
C VAL A 84 -2.36 -5.42 4.33
N ARG A 85 -1.16 -5.79 3.86
CA ARG A 85 0.08 -5.05 4.12
C ARG A 85 0.59 -4.45 2.83
N MET A 86 0.99 -3.19 2.92
CA MET A 86 1.60 -2.44 1.83
C MET A 86 3.06 -2.12 2.15
N ARG A 87 3.85 -1.96 1.10
CA ARG A 87 5.26 -1.58 1.18
C ARG A 87 5.55 -0.44 0.21
N ALA A 88 6.40 0.48 0.65
CA ALA A 88 6.89 1.55 -0.21
C ALA A 88 7.72 1.00 -1.38
N VAL A 89 7.55 1.58 -2.57
CA VAL A 89 8.39 1.26 -3.73
C VAL A 89 9.67 2.08 -3.64
N TRP A 90 10.80 1.40 -3.83
CA TRP A 90 12.11 2.03 -3.77
C TRP A 90 13.02 1.47 -4.86
N LYS A 91 13.96 2.31 -5.29
CA LYS A 91 15.03 1.96 -6.23
C LYS A 91 16.38 2.39 -5.68
N LYS A 92 17.45 1.77 -6.16
CA LYS A 92 18.81 2.18 -5.85
C LYS A 92 19.33 3.08 -6.97
N GLU A 93 19.78 4.27 -6.64
CA GLU A 93 20.26 5.29 -7.58
C GLU A 93 21.55 5.89 -7.02
N ASP A 94 22.65 5.82 -7.78
CA ASP A 94 23.98 6.36 -7.40
C ASP A 94 24.48 5.99 -5.99
N GLY A 95 24.13 4.79 -5.51
CA GLY A 95 24.54 4.31 -4.18
C GLY A 95 23.61 4.74 -3.03
N ALA A 96 22.59 5.55 -3.31
CA ALA A 96 21.51 5.91 -2.40
C ALA A 96 20.26 5.05 -2.64
N VAL A 97 19.37 5.02 -1.65
CA VAL A 97 18.03 4.42 -1.76
C VAL A 97 17.03 5.55 -1.97
N VAL A 98 16.28 5.49 -3.06
CA VAL A 98 15.26 6.48 -3.42
C VAL A 98 13.90 5.82 -3.31
N ILE A 99 13.05 6.32 -2.43
CA ILE A 99 11.65 5.89 -2.27
C ILE A 99 10.79 6.74 -3.20
N SER A 100 10.06 6.10 -4.12
CA SER A 100 9.23 6.75 -5.13
C SER A 100 7.74 6.74 -4.79
N ALA A 101 7.26 5.74 -4.05
CA ALA A 101 5.85 5.63 -3.68
C ALA A 101 5.69 5.18 -2.23
N LEU A 102 4.85 5.88 -1.48
CA LEU A 102 4.54 5.56 -0.09
C LEU A 102 3.20 4.81 0.03
N PRO A 103 3.05 3.94 1.04
CA PRO A 103 1.79 3.27 1.32
C PRO A 103 0.63 4.26 1.56
N HIS A 104 -0.61 3.76 1.39
CA HIS A 104 -1.79 4.59 1.56
C HIS A 104 -1.85 5.23 2.95
N GLN A 105 -2.21 6.52 3.01
CA GLN A 105 -2.30 7.33 4.23
C GLN A 105 -0.97 7.50 5.00
N VAL A 106 0.18 7.20 4.38
CA VAL A 106 1.49 7.45 4.99
C VAL A 106 2.03 8.82 4.55
N SER A 107 2.35 9.67 5.52
CA SER A 107 3.02 10.95 5.28
C SER A 107 4.53 10.76 5.13
N GLY A 108 5.12 11.32 4.07
CA GLY A 108 6.58 11.32 3.86
C GLY A 108 7.34 11.94 5.04
N ALA A 109 6.86 13.09 5.55
CA ALA A 109 7.45 13.75 6.70
C ALA A 109 7.48 12.84 7.96
N ARG A 110 6.41 12.07 8.20
CA ARG A 110 6.36 11.12 9.32
C ARG A 110 7.38 9.99 9.16
N VAL A 111 7.56 9.49 7.94
CA VAL A 111 8.57 8.46 7.64
C VAL A 111 9.97 9.02 7.88
N LEU A 112 10.25 10.23 7.40
CA LEU A 112 11.53 10.90 7.58
C LEU A 112 11.84 11.13 9.07
N GLU A 113 10.87 11.61 9.83
CA GLU A 113 11.00 11.84 11.28
C GLU A 113 11.34 10.55 12.03
N GLN A 114 10.68 9.44 11.68
CA GLN A 114 10.95 8.13 12.27
C GLN A 114 12.36 7.62 11.96
N ILE A 115 12.83 7.80 10.72
CA ILE A 115 14.19 7.43 10.32
C ILE A 115 15.21 8.31 11.05
N ALA A 116 15.01 9.63 11.07
CA ALA A 116 15.88 10.58 11.77
C ALA A 116 15.97 10.29 13.28
N ALA A 117 14.85 9.89 13.91
CA ALA A 117 14.85 9.47 15.31
C ALA A 117 15.70 8.21 15.54
N GLN A 118 15.66 7.24 14.61
CA GLN A 118 16.50 6.04 14.69
C GLN A 118 17.99 6.35 14.47
N MET A 119 18.31 7.31 13.60
CA MET A 119 19.68 7.81 13.41
C MET A 119 20.22 8.47 14.69
N ARG A 120 19.44 9.36 15.32
CA ARG A 120 19.81 10.00 16.61
C ARG A 120 20.04 8.99 17.73
N ASN A 121 19.24 7.91 17.76
CA ASN A 121 19.38 6.82 18.71
C ASN A 121 20.52 5.83 18.37
N LYS A 122 21.37 6.14 17.38
CA LYS A 122 22.47 5.29 16.89
C LYS A 122 22.05 3.87 16.49
N LYS A 123 20.78 3.66 16.15
CA LYS A 123 20.27 2.35 15.67
C LYS A 123 20.57 2.11 14.19
N LEU A 124 20.79 3.19 13.43
CA LEU A 124 21.07 3.16 11.99
C LEU A 124 22.44 3.80 11.68
N PRO A 125 23.58 3.18 12.07
CA PRO A 125 24.91 3.74 11.80
C PRO A 125 25.29 3.68 10.30
N MET A 126 24.55 2.92 9.50
CA MET A 126 24.79 2.75 8.05
C MET A 126 24.17 3.86 7.20
N VAL A 127 23.29 4.68 7.76
CA VAL A 127 22.64 5.80 7.06
C VAL A 127 23.41 7.06 7.40
N ASP A 128 23.89 7.75 6.36
CA ASP A 128 24.69 8.96 6.49
C ASP A 128 23.80 10.20 6.53
N ASP A 129 22.91 10.29 5.54
CA ASP A 129 22.08 11.46 5.31
C ASP A 129 20.68 11.06 4.81
N LEU A 130 19.70 11.93 5.04
CA LEU A 130 18.30 11.73 4.70
C LEU A 130 17.75 13.03 4.11
N ARG A 131 17.24 12.97 2.87
CA ARG A 131 16.75 14.13 2.13
C ARG A 131 15.35 13.90 1.59
N ASP A 132 14.54 14.96 1.65
CA ASP A 132 13.29 15.03 0.93
C ASP A 132 13.53 15.81 -0.37
N GLU A 133 13.49 15.12 -1.49
CA GLU A 133 13.62 15.69 -2.83
C GLU A 133 12.28 15.65 -3.57
N SER A 134 11.17 15.66 -2.83
CA SER A 134 9.83 15.69 -3.41
C SER A 134 9.56 17.05 -4.07
N ASP A 135 9.08 17.02 -5.30
CA ASP A 135 8.77 18.19 -6.12
C ASP A 135 7.43 18.01 -6.85
N HIS A 136 7.11 18.89 -7.80
CA HIS A 136 5.85 18.79 -8.56
C HIS A 136 5.86 17.62 -9.58
N GLU A 137 7.03 17.21 -10.07
CA GLU A 137 7.17 16.10 -11.03
C GLU A 137 7.22 14.75 -10.30
N ASN A 138 7.78 14.73 -9.09
CA ASN A 138 7.97 13.59 -8.21
C ASN A 138 7.28 13.88 -6.87
N PRO A 139 5.97 13.62 -6.77
CA PRO A 139 5.18 13.95 -5.58
C PRO A 139 5.66 13.25 -4.31
N THR A 140 6.46 12.20 -4.44
CA THR A 140 7.13 11.54 -3.33
C THR A 140 8.51 11.08 -3.78
N ARG A 141 9.57 11.71 -3.25
CA ARG A 141 10.95 11.31 -3.51
C ARG A 141 11.80 11.46 -2.26
N LEU A 142 11.91 10.38 -1.49
CA LEU A 142 12.73 10.35 -0.28
C LEU A 142 14.06 9.69 -0.58
N VAL A 143 15.17 10.39 -0.33
CA VAL A 143 16.53 9.92 -0.61
C VAL A 143 17.23 9.58 0.69
N ILE A 144 17.69 8.34 0.80
CA ILE A 144 18.44 7.80 1.94
C ILE A 144 19.86 7.52 1.46
N VAL A 145 20.81 8.33 1.92
CA VAL A 145 22.23 8.19 1.56
C VAL A 145 22.90 7.24 2.54
N ARG A 146 23.60 6.24 2.01
CA ARG A 146 24.33 5.25 2.81
C ARG A 146 25.77 5.71 3.04
N VAL A 147 26.29 5.43 4.24
CA VAL A 147 27.73 5.60 4.54
C VAL A 147 28.54 4.67 3.63
N PRO A 148 29.60 5.16 2.95
CA PRO A 148 30.50 4.31 2.16
C PRO A 148 31.08 3.17 3.00
N THR A 149 31.12 1.96 2.44
CA THR A 149 31.56 0.72 3.13
C THR A 149 32.95 0.85 3.79
N ALA A 150 33.80 1.74 3.28
CA ALA A 150 35.15 2.00 3.80
C ALA A 150 35.17 2.67 5.19
N TRP A 151 34.11 3.39 5.57
CA TRP A 151 34.07 4.17 6.82
C TRP A 151 33.47 3.43 8.01
N ILE A 152 32.75 2.33 7.76
CA ILE A 152 32.08 1.53 8.81
C ILE A 152 33.08 0.85 9.76
N TRP A 153 34.31 0.60 9.31
CA TRP A 153 35.37 -0.03 10.10
C TRP A 153 36.30 0.97 10.82
N ILE A 154 36.08 2.29 10.64
CA ILE A 154 36.97 3.35 11.14
C ILE A 154 36.33 4.15 12.31
N ARG A 155 35.09 3.83 12.71
CA ARG A 155 34.39 4.41 13.88
C ARG A 155 33.96 3.32 14.85
#